data_AF-A0A9E3VVW2-F1
#
_entry.id   AF-A0A9E3VVW2-F1
#
_cell.length_a   1.000
_cell.length_b   1.000
_cell.length_c   1.000
_cell.angle_alpha   90.00
_cell.angle_beta   90.00
_cell.angle_gamma   90.00
#
_symmetry.space_group_name_H-M   'P 1'
#
loop_
_entity.id
_entity.type
_entity.pdbx_description
1 polymer ?
#
loop_
_entity_poly.entity_id
_entity_poly.type
_entity_poly.pdbx_seq_one_letter_code
_entity_poly.pdbx_strand_id
1 'polypeptide(L)'
;MTKAGKASARAVQHANILLLADANADNRMDKEIAAVLHVALRTVERIRMWCVTEGIERALHRKPSLYEAFDAKTANRLAKRIDLHFTPKHGSWLNITEIELRALTGQCLDRRIATLKELRKQVTVRQHQRNKEVRAVDWRFTTEDARIKLKHLYPILQT
;
A
#
# COMPACT_ATOMS: atom_id res chain seq x y z
N MET A 1 34.37 4.31 10.62
CA MET A 1 33.15 4.51 9.79
C MET A 1 33.26 3.48 8.68
N THR A 2 32.46 2.44 8.55
CA THR A 2 31.01 2.27 8.64
C THR A 2 30.66 0.97 9.38
N LYS A 3 29.61 0.98 10.22
CA LYS A 3 29.08 -0.25 10.84
C LYS A 3 28.50 -1.11 9.74
N ALA A 4 29.07 -2.29 9.50
CA ALA A 4 28.51 -3.31 8.62
C ALA A 4 27.15 -3.79 9.19
N GLY A 5 26.07 -3.17 8.74
CA GLY A 5 24.72 -3.67 9.00
C GLY A 5 24.52 -4.95 8.21
N LYS A 6 24.33 -6.09 8.89
CA LYS A 6 23.96 -7.35 8.23
C LYS A 6 22.61 -7.16 7.55
N ALA A 7 22.59 -6.99 6.23
CA ALA A 7 21.36 -7.03 5.46
C ALA A 7 20.69 -8.39 5.67
N SER A 8 19.37 -8.42 5.89
CA SER A 8 18.68 -9.69 6.07
C SER A 8 18.86 -10.56 4.81
N ALA A 9 19.05 -11.87 4.98
CA ALA A 9 19.20 -12.80 3.85
C ALA A 9 18.07 -12.66 2.80
N ARG A 10 16.87 -12.28 3.25
CA ARG A 10 15.71 -12.02 2.40
C ARG A 10 15.83 -10.73 1.59
N ALA A 11 16.34 -9.65 2.20
CA ALA A 11 16.58 -8.40 1.48
C ALA A 11 17.62 -8.60 0.37
N VAL A 12 18.68 -9.37 0.64
CA VAL A 12 19.69 -9.75 -0.36
C VAL A 12 19.06 -10.59 -1.48
N GLN A 13 18.21 -11.56 -1.13
CA GLN A 13 17.51 -12.39 -2.11
C GLN A 13 16.57 -11.57 -3.01
N HIS A 14 15.85 -10.60 -2.45
CA HIS A 14 15.00 -9.70 -3.23
C HIS A 14 15.82 -8.78 -4.14
N ALA A 15 16.95 -8.26 -3.67
CA ALA A 15 17.87 -7.47 -4.48
C ALA A 15 18.39 -8.27 -5.67
N ASN A 16 18.81 -9.53 -5.44
CA ASN A 16 19.28 -10.41 -6.50
C ASN A 16 18.20 -10.70 -7.54
N ILE A 17 16.94 -10.87 -7.13
CA ILE A 17 15.81 -11.02 -8.05
C ILE A 17 15.69 -9.81 -8.97
N LEU A 18 15.76 -8.59 -8.42
CA LEU A 18 15.62 -7.36 -9.20
C LEU A 18 16.82 -7.13 -10.13
N LEU A 19 18.04 -7.45 -9.69
CA LEU A 19 19.24 -7.34 -10.51
C LEU A 19 19.22 -8.30 -11.70
N LEU A 20 18.79 -9.54 -11.50
CA LEU A 20 18.66 -10.49 -12.60
C LEU A 20 17.52 -10.14 -13.57
N ALA A 21 16.51 -9.41 -13.09
CA ALA A 21 15.38 -8.93 -13.90
C ALA A 21 15.63 -7.57 -14.58
N ASP A 22 16.74 -6.90 -14.28
CA ASP A 22 17.03 -5.57 -14.81
C ASP A 22 17.38 -5.67 -16.30
N ALA A 23 16.64 -4.92 -17.12
CA ALA A 23 16.79 -4.87 -18.56
C ALA A 23 18.16 -4.31 -18.99
N ASN A 24 18.80 -3.52 -18.13
CA ASN A 24 20.14 -2.97 -18.37
C ASN A 24 21.27 -3.87 -17.83
N ALA A 25 20.93 -5.00 -17.22
CA ALA A 25 21.88 -5.98 -16.72
C ALA A 25 21.62 -7.34 -17.40
N ASP A 26 21.22 -8.34 -16.62
CA ASP A 26 21.09 -9.73 -17.07
C ASP A 26 19.76 -10.00 -17.81
N ASN A 27 18.75 -9.13 -17.66
CA ASN A 27 17.42 -9.18 -18.28
C ASN A 27 16.78 -10.58 -18.40
N ARG A 28 16.94 -11.40 -17.36
CA ARG A 28 16.47 -12.79 -17.36
C ARG A 28 14.96 -12.87 -17.26
N MET A 29 14.40 -13.92 -17.83
CA MET A 29 12.98 -14.20 -17.65
C MET A 29 12.68 -14.66 -16.22
N ASP A 30 11.47 -14.38 -15.71
CA ASP A 30 11.11 -14.71 -14.33
C ASP A 30 11.27 -16.21 -14.00
N LYS A 31 11.06 -17.09 -14.99
CA LYS A 31 11.29 -18.54 -14.86
C LYS A 31 12.75 -18.90 -14.64
N GLU A 32 13.66 -18.20 -15.30
CA GLU A 32 15.10 -18.40 -15.19
C GLU A 32 15.62 -17.87 -13.85
N ILE A 33 15.14 -16.69 -13.44
CA ILE A 33 15.45 -16.11 -12.12
C ILE A 33 15.01 -17.05 -11.00
N ALA A 34 13.78 -17.59 -11.11
CA ALA A 34 13.24 -18.54 -10.15
C ALA A 34 14.09 -19.81 -10.05
N ALA A 35 14.56 -20.33 -11.18
CA ALA A 35 15.44 -21.50 -11.23
C ALA A 35 16.82 -21.22 -10.60
N VAL A 36 17.45 -20.10 -10.96
CA VAL A 36 18.80 -19.71 -10.48
C VAL A 36 18.81 -19.46 -8.98
N LEU A 37 17.78 -18.82 -8.44
CA LEU A 37 17.72 -18.46 -7.03
C LEU A 37 16.98 -19.49 -6.17
N HIS A 38 16.54 -20.61 -6.77
CA HIS A 38 15.74 -21.65 -6.12
C HIS A 38 14.53 -21.10 -5.36
N VAL A 39 13.79 -20.18 -5.99
CA VAL A 39 12.57 -19.58 -5.45
C VAL A 39 11.34 -19.92 -6.29
N ALA A 40 10.16 -19.83 -5.69
CA ALA A 40 8.92 -19.95 -6.45
C ALA A 40 8.79 -18.77 -7.44
N LEU A 41 8.31 -19.04 -8.65
CA LEU A 41 8.03 -18.04 -9.70
C LEU A 41 7.21 -16.86 -9.17
N ARG A 42 6.15 -17.13 -8.39
CA ARG A 42 5.30 -16.11 -7.76
C ARG A 42 6.07 -15.13 -6.89
N THR A 43 7.20 -15.53 -6.34
CA THR A 43 8.06 -14.66 -5.52
C THR A 43 8.75 -13.63 -6.39
N VAL A 44 9.29 -14.06 -7.54
CA VAL A 44 9.91 -13.18 -8.54
C VAL A 44 8.89 -12.19 -9.07
N GLU A 45 7.74 -12.68 -9.56
CA GLU A 45 6.64 -11.86 -10.09
C GLU A 45 6.18 -10.82 -9.07
N ARG A 46 5.97 -11.23 -7.81
CA ARG A 46 5.51 -10.34 -6.75
C ARG A 46 6.53 -9.27 -6.39
N ILE A 47 7.82 -9.61 -6.34
CA ILE A 47 8.88 -8.65 -6.02
C ILE A 47 9.06 -7.63 -7.15
N ARG A 48 9.03 -8.08 -8.42
CA ARG A 48 9.02 -7.17 -9.58
C ARG A 48 7.80 -6.26 -9.57
N MET A 49 6.61 -6.83 -9.32
CA MET A 49 5.37 -6.06 -9.17
C MET A 49 5.48 -5.01 -8.06
N TRP A 50 6.02 -5.35 -6.89
CA TRP A 50 6.24 -4.39 -5.80
C TRP A 50 7.26 -3.32 -6.17
N CYS A 51 8.32 -3.66 -6.90
CA CYS A 51 9.30 -2.67 -7.35
C CYS A 51 8.66 -1.64 -8.27
N VAL A 52 7.84 -2.09 -9.23
CA VAL A 52 7.15 -1.21 -10.19
C VAL A 52 6.06 -0.38 -9.52
N THR A 53 5.22 -1.00 -8.69
CA THR A 53 4.05 -0.33 -8.10
C THR A 53 4.40 0.48 -6.86
N GLU A 54 5.28 -0.03 -6.01
CA GLU A 54 5.58 0.52 -4.69
C GLU A 54 7.01 1.09 -4.55
N GLY A 55 7.94 0.74 -5.45
CA GLY A 55 9.32 1.23 -5.46
C GLY A 55 10.32 0.25 -4.83
N ILE A 56 11.62 0.51 -5.06
CA ILE A 56 12.72 -0.39 -4.67
C ILE A 56 12.76 -0.64 -3.17
N GLU A 57 12.63 0.40 -2.34
CA GLU A 57 12.64 0.25 -0.87
C GLU A 57 11.60 -0.74 -0.36
N ARG A 58 10.41 -0.74 -0.96
CA ARG A 58 9.33 -1.66 -0.62
C ARG A 58 9.58 -3.08 -1.14
N ALA A 59 10.15 -3.19 -2.34
CA ALA A 59 10.49 -4.48 -2.91
C ALA A 59 11.57 -5.19 -2.08
N LEU A 60 12.53 -4.43 -1.53
CA LEU A 60 13.60 -4.93 -0.67
C LEU A 60 13.14 -5.20 0.77
N HIS A 61 12.27 -4.34 1.32
CA HIS A 61 11.85 -4.41 2.71
C HIS A 61 10.36 -4.81 2.82
N ARG A 62 10.12 -6.02 3.34
CA ARG A 62 8.76 -6.42 3.72
C ARG A 62 8.30 -5.53 4.87
N LYS A 63 7.06 -5.02 4.81
CA LYS A 63 6.41 -4.39 5.97
C LYS A 63 6.45 -5.36 7.16
N PRO A 64 6.61 -4.85 8.39
CA PRO A 64 6.59 -5.66 9.60
C PRO A 64 5.33 -6.54 9.59
N SER A 65 5.55 -7.85 9.70
CA SER A 65 4.49 -8.83 9.62
C SER A 65 3.76 -8.91 10.95
N LEU A 66 2.49 -9.33 10.97
CA LEU A 66 1.81 -9.71 12.22
C LEU A 66 2.65 -10.70 13.05
N TYR A 67 3.50 -11.50 12.40
CA TYR A 67 4.43 -12.45 13.02
C TYR A 67 5.64 -11.82 13.74
N GLU A 68 5.90 -10.53 13.54
CA GLU A 68 6.90 -9.79 14.33
C GLU A 68 6.29 -9.21 15.62
N ALA A 69 5.00 -8.87 15.59
CA ALA A 69 4.28 -8.28 16.72
C ALA A 69 3.57 -9.32 17.60
N PHE A 70 3.26 -10.51 17.08
CA PHE A 70 2.47 -11.53 17.76
C PHE A 70 3.09 -12.92 17.57
N ASP A 71 2.79 -13.84 18.49
CA ASP A 71 3.13 -15.26 18.33
C ASP A 71 2.49 -15.84 17.05
N ALA A 72 3.08 -16.92 16.52
CA ALA A 72 2.68 -17.48 15.24
C ALA A 72 1.19 -17.87 15.18
N LYS A 73 0.61 -18.35 16.29
CA LYS A 73 -0.80 -18.75 16.35
C LYS A 73 -1.71 -17.52 16.29
N THR A 74 -1.38 -16.48 17.06
CA THR A 74 -2.14 -15.20 17.06
C THR A 74 -2.01 -14.47 15.73
N ALA A 75 -0.80 -14.38 15.18
CA ALA A 75 -0.55 -13.75 13.88
C ALA A 75 -1.34 -14.45 12.76
N ASN A 76 -1.35 -15.78 12.73
CA ASN A 76 -2.12 -16.55 11.73
C ASN A 76 -3.63 -16.35 11.89
N ARG A 77 -4.14 -16.39 13.14
CA ARG A 77 -5.57 -16.14 13.42
C ARG A 77 -6.00 -14.75 12.95
N LEU A 78 -5.18 -13.72 13.17
CA LEU A 78 -5.46 -12.35 12.72
C LEU A 78 -5.34 -12.24 11.20
N ALA A 79 -4.31 -12.81 10.59
CA ALA A 79 -4.10 -12.79 9.15
C ALA A 79 -5.28 -13.42 8.39
N LYS A 80 -5.88 -14.49 8.92
CA LYS A 80 -7.07 -15.12 8.32
C LYS A 80 -8.35 -14.28 8.40
N ARG A 81 -8.41 -13.28 9.29
CA ARG A 81 -9.59 -12.43 9.51
C ARG A 81 -9.51 -11.09 8.79
N ILE A 82 -8.32 -10.68 8.36
CA ILE A 82 -8.06 -9.38 7.74
C ILE A 82 -7.96 -9.58 6.24
N ASP A 83 -8.90 -9.02 5.49
CA ASP A 83 -8.74 -8.85 4.05
C ASP A 83 -8.05 -7.51 3.77
N LEU A 84 -6.92 -7.55 3.06
CA LEU A 84 -6.11 -6.36 2.78
C LEU A 84 -6.42 -5.87 1.37
N HIS A 85 -7.23 -4.82 1.28
CA HIS A 85 -7.46 -4.11 0.02
C HIS A 85 -6.36 -3.06 -0.19
N PHE A 86 -5.60 -3.21 -1.29
CA PHE A 86 -4.53 -2.27 -1.62
C PHE A 86 -5.10 -1.03 -2.33
N THR A 87 -4.78 0.16 -1.82
CA THR A 87 -5.08 1.43 -2.49
C THR A 87 -3.93 1.79 -3.45
N PRO A 88 -4.21 2.05 -4.74
CA PRO A 88 -3.17 2.49 -5.69
C PRO A 88 -2.50 3.78 -5.23
N LYS A 89 -1.20 3.95 -5.51
CA LYS A 89 -0.42 5.15 -5.12
C LYS A 89 -1.07 6.48 -5.54
N HIS A 90 -1.68 6.52 -6.72
CA HIS A 90 -2.35 7.72 -7.25
C HIS A 90 -3.88 7.67 -7.09
N GLY A 91 -4.40 6.70 -6.34
CA GLY A 91 -5.81 6.51 -6.04
C GLY A 91 -6.22 7.09 -4.70
N SER A 92 -5.68 8.26 -4.32
CA SER A 92 -5.92 8.87 -3.01
C SER A 92 -7.43 9.14 -2.77
N TRP A 93 -8.17 9.44 -3.84
CA TRP A 93 -9.63 9.57 -3.85
C TRP A 93 -10.42 8.29 -3.50
N LEU A 94 -9.79 7.10 -3.54
CA LEU A 94 -10.34 5.83 -3.07
C LEU A 94 -9.93 5.51 -1.61
N ASN A 95 -9.14 6.37 -0.97
CA ASN A 95 -8.71 6.16 0.40
C ASN A 95 -9.79 6.64 1.38
N ILE A 96 -10.33 5.72 2.17
CA ILE A 96 -11.32 6.00 3.23
C ILE A 96 -10.81 7.10 4.18
N THR A 97 -9.52 7.09 4.51
CA THR A 97 -8.93 8.10 5.40
C THR A 97 -9.05 9.52 4.82
N GLU A 98 -8.88 9.67 3.50
CA GLU A 98 -8.96 10.97 2.83
C GLU A 98 -10.42 11.45 2.74
N ILE A 99 -11.37 10.54 2.53
CA ILE A 99 -12.81 10.84 2.56
C ILE A 99 -13.22 11.35 3.96
N GLU A 100 -12.80 10.66 5.03
CA GLU A 100 -13.08 11.10 6.40
C GLU A 100 -12.41 12.43 6.72
N LEU A 101 -11.16 12.63 6.28
CA LEU A 101 -10.46 13.89 6.49
C LEU A 101 -11.17 15.04 5.78
N ARG A 102 -11.63 14.83 4.53
CA ARG A 102 -12.41 15.83 3.79
C ARG A 102 -13.74 16.15 4.47
N ALA A 103 -14.44 15.15 4.98
CA ALA A 103 -15.67 15.33 5.74
C ALA A 103 -15.42 16.10 7.05
N LEU A 104 -14.35 15.77 7.77
CA LEU A 104 -13.93 16.48 8.98
C LEU A 104 -13.60 17.94 8.65
N THR A 105 -12.86 18.19 7.58
CA THR A 105 -12.50 19.55 7.15
C THR A 105 -13.74 20.37 6.82
N GLY A 106 -14.60 19.89 5.93
CA GLY A 106 -15.79 20.63 5.50
C GLY A 106 -16.88 20.79 6.56
N GLN A 107 -16.98 19.89 7.54
CA GLN A 107 -18.06 19.92 8.54
C GLN A 107 -17.63 20.46 9.90
N CYS A 108 -16.33 20.45 10.21
CA CYS A 108 -15.83 20.80 11.55
C CYS A 108 -14.73 21.86 11.52
N LEU A 109 -13.87 21.85 10.49
CA LEU A 109 -12.66 22.67 10.44
C LEU A 109 -12.72 23.81 9.41
N ASP A 110 -13.85 24.00 8.72
CA ASP A 110 -14.07 25.09 7.74
C ASP A 110 -14.31 26.45 8.41
N ARG A 111 -13.52 26.74 9.44
CA ARG A 111 -13.56 27.98 10.22
C ARG A 111 -12.26 28.17 10.99
N ARG A 112 -11.97 29.41 11.35
CA ARG A 112 -10.83 29.72 12.23
C ARG A 112 -11.09 29.21 13.65
N ILE A 113 -10.14 28.46 14.20
CA ILE A 113 -10.16 27.97 15.58
C ILE A 113 -8.98 28.59 16.32
N ALA A 114 -9.27 29.35 17.38
CA ALA A 114 -8.29 30.20 18.04
C ALA A 114 -7.22 29.43 18.84
N THR A 115 -7.50 28.19 19.27
CA THR A 115 -6.59 27.41 20.11
C THR A 115 -6.55 25.95 19.72
N LEU A 116 -5.39 25.32 19.92
CA LEU A 116 -5.20 23.88 19.72
C LEU A 116 -6.10 23.04 20.64
N LYS A 117 -6.40 23.53 21.85
CA LYS A 117 -7.29 22.85 22.81
C LYS A 117 -8.70 22.74 22.26
N GLU A 118 -9.23 23.82 21.70
CA GLU A 118 -10.56 23.82 21.09
C GLU A 118 -10.60 22.94 19.83
N LEU A 119 -9.54 22.99 19.01
CA LEU A 119 -9.42 22.11 17.85
C LEU A 119 -9.50 20.63 18.24
N ARG A 120 -8.72 20.20 19.24
CA ARG A 120 -8.72 18.82 19.74
C ARG A 120 -10.10 18.41 20.24
N LYS A 121 -10.76 19.26 21.04
CA LYS A 121 -12.10 19.00 21.58
C LYS A 121 -13.10 18.76 20.45
N GLN A 122 -13.12 19.63 19.44
CA GLN A 122 -14.04 19.55 18.30
C GLN A 122 -13.81 18.26 17.49
N VAL A 123 -12.55 17.93 17.17
CA VAL A 123 -12.20 16.70 16.45
C VAL A 123 -12.61 15.46 17.24
N THR A 124 -12.34 15.41 18.55
CA THR A 124 -12.70 14.26 19.40
C THR A 124 -14.20 14.05 19.48
N VAL A 125 -14.99 15.12 19.66
CA VAL A 125 -16.46 15.06 19.67
C VAL A 125 -16.97 14.52 18.34
N ARG A 126 -16.44 15.03 17.22
CA ARG A 126 -16.88 14.59 15.89
C ARG A 126 -16.52 13.14 15.60
N GLN A 127 -15.32 12.72 15.97
CA GLN A 127 -14.88 11.33 15.86
C GLN A 127 -15.79 10.38 16.65
N HIS A 128 -16.14 10.73 17.90
CA HIS A 128 -17.05 9.91 18.71
C HIS A 128 -18.43 9.79 18.06
N GLN A 129 -18.96 10.89 17.53
CA GLN A 129 -20.26 10.87 16.85
C GLN A 129 -20.22 9.96 15.61
N ARG A 130 -19.20 10.10 14.76
CA ARG A 130 -19.03 9.24 13.56
C ARG A 130 -18.87 7.76 13.91
N ASN A 131 -18.08 7.45 14.93
CA ASN A 131 -17.87 6.08 15.39
C ASN A 131 -19.16 5.45 15.93
N LYS A 132 -20.04 6.23 16.57
CA LYS A 132 -21.36 5.75 17.03
C LYS A 132 -22.33 5.49 15.88
N GLU A 133 -22.24 6.27 14.80
CA GLU A 133 -23.13 6.12 13.64
C GLU A 133 -22.78 4.90 12.77
N VAL A 134 -21.58 4.33 12.92
CA VAL A 134 -21.06 3.15 12.18
C VAL A 134 -21.40 3.21 10.68
N ARG A 135 -21.27 4.39 10.07
CA ARG A 135 -21.60 4.57 8.65
C ARG A 135 -20.51 3.93 7.80
N ALA A 136 -20.87 2.86 7.10
CA ALA A 136 -20.05 2.32 6.04
C ALA A 136 -19.93 3.34 4.88
N VAL A 137 -18.79 3.29 4.18
CA VAL A 137 -18.64 4.02 2.92
C VAL A 137 -19.51 3.33 1.87
N ASP A 138 -20.45 4.08 1.29
CA ASP A 138 -21.26 3.62 0.17
C ASP A 138 -20.48 3.79 -1.14
N TRP A 139 -19.84 2.72 -1.58
CA TRP A 139 -19.01 2.70 -2.79
C TRP A 139 -19.88 2.63 -4.04
N ARG A 140 -20.10 3.79 -4.68
CA ARG A 140 -20.89 3.89 -5.92
C ARG A 140 -20.08 4.04 -7.21
N PHE A 141 -18.76 4.20 -7.10
CA PHE A 141 -17.91 4.43 -8.27
C PHE A 141 -17.50 3.11 -8.92
N THR A 142 -17.94 2.90 -10.16
CA THR A 142 -17.73 1.64 -10.88
C THR A 142 -16.50 1.70 -11.80
N THR A 143 -16.07 0.54 -12.30
CA THR A 143 -15.03 0.46 -13.34
C THR A 143 -15.44 1.16 -14.63
N GLU A 144 -16.74 1.18 -14.95
CA GLU A 144 -17.26 1.87 -16.13
C GLU A 144 -17.15 3.40 -15.97
N ASP A 145 -17.52 3.91 -14.80
CA ASP A 145 -17.32 5.33 -14.45
C ASP A 145 -15.85 5.73 -14.52
N ALA A 146 -14.95 4.83 -14.10
CA ALA A 146 -13.50 5.04 -14.18
C ALA A 146 -13.04 5.21 -15.63
N ARG A 147 -13.53 4.37 -16.56
CA ARG A 147 -13.15 4.43 -17.99
C ARG A 147 -13.56 5.75 -18.63
N ILE A 148 -14.72 6.28 -18.28
CA ILE A 148 -15.20 7.57 -18.81
C ILE A 148 -14.44 8.73 -18.17
N LYS A 149 -14.37 8.77 -16.83
CA LYS A 149 -13.80 9.91 -16.07
C LYS A 149 -12.27 10.00 -16.17
N LEU A 150 -11.60 8.85 -16.23
CA LEU A 150 -10.13 8.74 -16.29
C LEU A 150 -9.62 8.38 -17.68
N LYS A 151 -10.41 8.59 -18.74
CA LYS A 151 -10.05 8.24 -20.13
C LYS A 151 -8.65 8.70 -20.55
N HIS A 152 -8.20 9.85 -20.03
CA HIS A 152 -6.89 10.45 -20.32
C HIS A 152 -5.69 9.67 -19.73
N LEU A 153 -5.93 8.77 -18.76
CA LEU A 153 -4.90 7.91 -18.17
C LEU A 153 -4.73 6.59 -18.94
N TYR A 154 -5.64 6.26 -19.86
CA TYR A 154 -5.54 5.04 -20.65
C TYR A 154 -4.63 5.28 -21.87
N PRO A 155 -3.76 4.32 -22.22
CA PRO A 155 -2.93 4.43 -23.41
C PRO A 155 -3.80 4.53 -24.66
N ILE A 156 -3.52 5.50 -25.52
CA ILE A 156 -4.10 5.56 -26.86
C ILE A 156 -3.34 4.55 -27.71
N LEU A 157 -3.98 3.43 -28.06
CA LEU A 157 -3.42 2.48 -29.00
C LEU A 157 -3.43 3.16 -30.38
N GLN A 158 -2.24 3.39 -30.95
CA GLN A 158 -2.13 3.82 -32.35
C GLN A 158 -2.41 2.59 -33.22
N THR A 159 -3.49 2.67 -34.00
CA THR A 159 -3.85 1.68 -35.01
C THR A 159 -3.06 1.90 -36.29
#